data_AF-A0A382HJS8-F1
#
_entry.id   AF-A0A382HJS8-F1
#
_cell.length_a   1.000
_cell.length_b   1.000
_cell.length_c   1.000
_cell.angle_alpha   90.00
_cell.angle_beta   90.00
_cell.angle_gamma   90.00
#
_symmetry.space_group_name_H-M   'P 1'
#
loop_
_entity.id
_entity.type
_entity.pdbx_description
1 polymer ?
#
loop_
_entity_poly.entity_id
_entity_poly.type
_entity_poly.pdbx_seq_one_letter_code
_entity_poly.pdbx_strand_id
1 'polypeptide(L)'
;MKSNRNDSCSCGSGKKYKNCCEHKRFQSGDENRLIRWLISGAVGFFLIVLIWGVVEFFTTDHPEMEAYKCDNPNCGRIHYRPSNEESN
;
A
#
# COMPACT_ATOMS: atom_id res chain seq x y z
N MET A 1 -32.43 34.16 -8.24
CA MET A 1 -31.63 35.39 -8.50
C MET A 1 -30.37 35.00 -9.26
N LYS A 2 -30.07 35.63 -10.40
CA LYS A 2 -28.78 35.47 -11.10
C LYS A 2 -27.86 36.57 -10.57
N SER A 3 -27.04 36.25 -9.57
CA SER A 3 -26.09 37.21 -8.98
C SER A 3 -25.03 37.58 -10.02
N ASN A 4 -24.86 38.87 -10.32
CA ASN A 4 -23.81 39.31 -11.23
C ASN A 4 -22.45 39.11 -10.56
N ARG A 5 -21.44 38.73 -11.35
CA ARG A 5 -20.07 38.48 -10.88
C ARG A 5 -19.45 39.66 -10.13
N ASN A 6 -19.83 40.89 -10.51
CA ASN A 6 -19.33 42.10 -9.88
C ASN A 6 -20.18 42.59 -8.71
N ASP A 7 -21.34 41.98 -8.44
CA ASP A 7 -22.20 42.36 -7.32
C ASP A 7 -21.58 41.98 -5.99
N SER A 8 -21.97 42.69 -4.93
CA SER A 8 -21.65 42.32 -3.56
C SER A 8 -22.19 40.93 -3.23
N CYS A 9 -21.36 40.09 -2.62
CA CYS A 9 -21.76 38.76 -2.20
C CYS A 9 -22.88 38.81 -1.17
N SER A 10 -23.97 38.09 -1.43
CA SER A 10 -25.09 37.90 -0.50
C SER A 10 -24.74 37.14 0.78
N CYS A 11 -23.52 36.60 0.87
CA CYS A 11 -22.96 35.94 2.05
C CYS A 11 -22.53 36.91 3.17
N GLY A 12 -22.70 38.22 2.99
CA GLY A 12 -22.34 39.23 4.00
C GLY A 12 -20.84 39.55 4.09
N SER A 13 -20.00 38.98 3.22
CA SER A 13 -18.54 39.19 3.25
C SER A 13 -18.09 40.59 2.81
N GLY A 14 -18.97 41.42 2.23
CA GLY A 14 -18.61 42.74 1.67
C GLY A 14 -17.73 42.70 0.40
N LYS A 15 -17.35 41.51 -0.08
CA LYS A 15 -16.53 41.29 -1.28
C LYS A 15 -17.42 41.02 -2.49
N LYS A 16 -16.92 41.30 -3.71
CA LYS A 16 -17.59 40.94 -4.97
C LYS A 16 -17.81 39.43 -5.07
N TYR A 17 -18.94 38.99 -5.62
CA TYR A 17 -19.35 37.59 -5.73
C TYR A 17 -18.26 36.71 -6.36
N LYS A 18 -17.63 37.20 -7.44
CA LYS A 18 -16.53 36.51 -8.14
C LYS A 18 -15.32 36.19 -7.26
N ASN A 19 -15.03 37.05 -6.28
CA ASN A 19 -13.89 36.92 -5.37
C ASN A 19 -14.28 36.28 -4.02
N CYS A 20 -15.51 35.78 -3.89
CA CYS A 20 -16.00 35.22 -2.64
C CYS A 20 -16.56 33.80 -2.84
N CYS A 21 -17.86 33.67 -3.11
CA CYS A 21 -18.50 32.37 -3.26
C CYS A 21 -18.16 31.67 -4.58
N GLU A 22 -17.85 32.42 -5.65
CA GLU A 22 -17.44 31.81 -6.92
C GLU A 22 -16.03 31.18 -6.80
N HIS A 23 -15.08 31.87 -6.15
CA HIS A 23 -13.72 31.37 -5.94
C HIS A 23 -13.68 30.11 -5.05
N LYS A 24 -14.52 30.03 -4.01
CA LYS A 24 -14.61 28.82 -3.15
C LYS A 24 -15.06 27.58 -3.92
N ARG A 25 -15.83 27.75 -5.00
CA ARG A 25 -16.30 26.63 -5.84
C ARG A 25 -15.19 25.95 -6.63
N PHE A 26 -14.09 26.66 -6.89
CA PHE A 26 -12.96 26.13 -7.66
C PHE A 26 -11.86 25.51 -6.78
N GLN A 27 -11.82 25.83 -5.47
CA GLN A 27 -10.81 25.27 -4.56
C GLN A 27 -11.09 23.85 -4.06
N SER A 28 -12.31 23.32 -4.22
CA SER A 28 -12.65 21.95 -3.83
C SER A 28 -12.13 20.87 -4.82
N GLY A 29 -11.29 21.25 -5.79
CA GLY A 29 -10.74 20.34 -6.81
C GLY A 29 -9.32 19.81 -6.53
N ASP A 30 -8.57 20.42 -5.61
CA ASP A 30 -7.15 20.07 -5.40
C ASP A 30 -6.96 18.86 -4.46
N GLU A 31 -7.84 18.69 -3.47
CA GLU A 31 -7.82 17.57 -2.52
C GLU A 31 -7.94 16.21 -3.23
N ASN A 32 -8.83 16.09 -4.22
CA ASN A 32 -9.00 14.87 -5.00
C ASN A 32 -7.80 14.55 -5.90
N ARG A 33 -6.99 15.54 -6.29
CA ARG A 33 -5.82 15.32 -7.15
C ARG A 33 -4.65 14.76 -6.35
N LEU A 34 -4.41 15.31 -5.16
CA LEU A 34 -3.41 14.83 -4.21
C LEU A 34 -3.77 13.45 -3.66
N ILE A 35 -5.02 13.26 -3.22
CA ILE A 35 -5.50 11.95 -2.72
C ILE A 35 -5.39 10.87 -3.81
N ARG A 36 -5.75 11.17 -5.06
CA ARG A 36 -5.62 10.22 -6.18
C ARG A 36 -4.17 9.84 -6.48
N TRP A 37 -3.24 10.80 -6.36
CA TRP A 37 -1.81 10.53 -6.48
C TRP A 37 -1.29 9.65 -5.34
N LEU A 38 -1.71 9.92 -4.10
CA LEU A 38 -1.33 9.11 -2.94
C LEU A 38 -1.86 7.68 -3.03
N ILE A 39 -3.12 7.50 -3.44
CA ILE A 39 -3.70 6.16 -3.66
C ILE A 39 -2.94 5.43 -4.77
N SER A 40 -2.65 6.10 -5.88
CA SER A 40 -1.90 5.48 -6.99
C SER A 40 -0.50 5.08 -6.56
N GLY A 41 0.19 5.92 -5.78
CA GLY A 41 1.51 5.61 -5.21
C GLY A 41 1.45 4.42 -4.24
N ALA A 42 0.46 4.39 -3.35
CA ALA A 42 0.29 3.31 -2.38
C ALA A 42 -0.01 1.96 -3.06
N VAL A 43 -0.91 1.94 -4.04
CA VAL A 43 -1.22 0.73 -4.82
C VAL A 43 0.00 0.26 -5.60
N GLY A 44 0.72 1.18 -6.25
CA GLY A 44 1.96 0.85 -6.96
C GLY A 44 3.02 0.24 -6.05
N PHE A 45 3.26 0.85 -4.88
CA PHE A 45 4.22 0.33 -3.90
C PHE A 45 3.82 -1.06 -3.38
N PHE A 46 2.55 -1.25 -3.04
CA PHE A 46 2.05 -2.54 -2.58
C PHE A 46 2.23 -3.64 -3.63
N LEU A 47 1.92 -3.36 -4.90
CA LEU A 47 2.13 -4.31 -5.98
C LEU A 47 3.61 -4.64 -6.20
N ILE A 48 4.50 -3.65 -6.08
CA ILE A 48 5.96 -3.87 -6.18
C ILE A 48 6.43 -4.80 -5.05
N VAL A 49 6.01 -4.55 -3.81
CA VAL A 49 6.37 -5.40 -2.66
C VAL A 49 5.82 -6.82 -2.84
N LEU A 50 4.58 -6.97 -3.31
CA LEU A 50 4.01 -8.28 -3.59
C LEU A 50 4.79 -9.03 -4.67
N ILE A 51 5.08 -8.38 -5.80
CA ILE A 51 5.84 -8.99 -6.89
C ILE A 51 7.23 -9.39 -6.39
N TRP A 52 7.91 -8.53 -5.64
CA TRP A 52 9.21 -8.84 -5.05
C TRP A 52 9.14 -10.07 -4.15
N GLY A 53 8.21 -10.11 -3.21
CA GLY A 53 8.06 -11.25 -2.28
C GLY A 53 7.70 -12.55 -3.00
N VAL A 54 6.89 -12.48 -4.06
CA VAL A 54 6.58 -13.64 -4.91
C VAL A 54 7.83 -14.14 -5.63
N VAL A 55 8.61 -13.25 -6.24
CA VAL A 55 9.87 -13.62 -6.90
C VAL A 55 10.82 -14.28 -5.89
N GLU A 56 11.04 -13.64 -4.74
CA GLU A 56 11.91 -14.15 -3.69
C GLU A 56 11.49 -15.56 -3.24
N PHE A 57 10.19 -15.78 -3.05
CA PHE A 57 9.63 -17.08 -2.71
C PHE A 57 9.95 -18.15 -3.75
N PHE A 58 9.85 -17.82 -5.05
CA PHE A 58 10.18 -18.76 -6.11
C PHE A 58 11.68 -18.95 -6.35
N THR A 59 12.51 -17.96 -5.99
CA THR A 59 13.97 -18.04 -6.14
C THR A 59 14.67 -18.63 -4.91
N THR A 60 13.98 -18.78 -3.79
CA THR A 60 14.55 -19.37 -2.58
C THR A 60 14.48 -20.89 -2.70
N ASP A 61 15.63 -21.54 -2.87
CA ASP A 61 15.73 -22.99 -2.82
C ASP A 61 15.40 -23.47 -1.39
N HIS A 62 14.20 -24.01 -1.21
CA HIS A 62 13.81 -24.68 0.04
C HIS A 62 14.33 -26.12 0.00
N PRO A 63 15.32 -26.49 0.83
CA PRO A 63 15.83 -27.85 0.83
C PRO A 63 14.72 -28.80 1.27
N GLU A 64 14.64 -29.96 0.63
CA GLU A 64 13.76 -31.04 1.07
C GLU A 64 14.22 -31.51 2.45
N MET A 65 13.29 -31.49 3.42
CA MET A 65 13.56 -31.88 4.80
C MET A 65 13.06 -33.30 5.03
N GLU A 66 13.95 -34.20 5.37
CA GLU A 66 13.60 -35.57 5.71
C GLU A 66 13.54 -35.77 7.23
N ALA A 67 12.62 -36.63 7.66
CA ALA A 67 12.42 -36.97 9.06
C ALA A 67 13.29 -38.17 9.44
N TYR A 68 14.10 -38.05 10.51
CA TYR A 68 14.90 -39.14 11.04
C TYR A 68 14.69 -39.35 12.55
N LYS A 69 14.87 -40.59 12.99
CA LYS A 69 14.94 -40.95 14.41
C LYS A 69 16.41 -40.96 14.82
N CYS A 70 16.72 -40.34 15.97
CA CYS A 70 18.08 -40.40 16.51
C CYS A 70 18.24 -41.62 17.43
N ASP A 71 19.48 -42.07 17.57
CA ASP A 71 19.81 -43.29 18.34
C ASP A 71 19.74 -43.10 19.86
N ASN A 72 19.39 -41.90 20.33
CA ASN A 72 19.32 -41.61 21.76
C ASN A 72 18.05 -42.26 22.37
N PRO A 73 18.18 -43.25 23.28
CA PRO A 73 17.03 -43.98 23.83
C PRO A 73 16.11 -43.11 24.69
N ASN A 74 16.57 -41.95 25.15
CA ASN A 74 15.77 -40.98 25.89
C ASN A 74 15.11 -39.93 24.98
N CYS A 75 15.30 -40.00 23.66
CA CYS A 75 14.71 -39.05 22.73
C CYS A 75 13.39 -39.58 22.14
N GLY A 76 12.28 -38.91 22.45
CA GLY A 76 10.94 -39.27 21.96
C GLY A 76 10.42 -38.40 20.80
N ARG A 77 11.25 -37.54 20.20
CA ARG A 77 10.84 -36.58 19.14
C ARG A 77 11.52 -36.87 17.81
N ILE A 78 10.82 -36.56 16.72
CA ILE A 78 11.34 -36.68 15.36
C ILE A 78 12.22 -35.46 15.05
N HIS A 79 13.36 -35.69 14.39
CA HIS A 79 14.28 -34.66 13.93
C HIS A 79 14.18 -34.52 12.41
N TYR A 80 14.51 -33.34 11.89
CA TYR A 80 14.50 -33.05 10.45
C TYR A 80 15.88 -32.56 10.01
N ARG A 81 16.35 -33.02 8.85
CA ARG A 81 17.62 -32.62 8.22
C ARG A 81 17.39 -32.35 6.72
N PRO A 82 18.20 -31.50 6.06
CA PRO A 82 18.25 -31.41 4.59
C PRO A 82 18.70 -32.73 3.94
N SER A 83 17.93 -33.26 2.98
CA SER A 83 18.22 -34.54 2.30
C SER A 83 19.51 -34.53 1.46
N ASN A 84 19.99 -33.36 1.08
CA ASN A 84 21.22 -33.13 0.32
C ASN A 84 22.50 -33.09 1.19
N GLU A 85 22.38 -33.20 2.51
CA GLU A 85 23.51 -33.45 3.43
C GLU A 85 23.72 -34.97 3.64
N GLU A 86 23.79 -35.73 2.55
CA GLU A 86 24.24 -37.13 2.61
C GLU A 86 25.74 -37.13 2.95
N SER A 87 26.04 -37.71 4.11
CA SER A 87 27.33 -37.73 4.80
C SER A 87 28.52 -38.13 3.93
N ASN A 88 29.55 -37.26 3.85
CA ASN A 88 30.94 -37.71 3.75
C ASN A 88 31.37 -38.35 5.08
#